data_AF-A0A2E8UVB2-F1
#
_entry.id   AF-A0A2E8UVB2-F1
#
_cell.length_a   1.000
_cell.length_b   1.000
_cell.length_c   1.000
_cell.angle_alpha   90.00
_cell.angle_beta   90.00
_cell.angle_gamma   90.00
#
_symmetry.space_group_name_H-M   'P 1'
#
loop_
_entity.id
_entity.type
_entity.pdbx_description
1 polymer ?
#
loop_
_entity_poly.entity_id
_entity_poly.type
_entity_poly.pdbx_seq_one_letter_code
_entity_poly.pdbx_strand_id
1 'polypeptide(L)'
;MTFEELRVVLVVYSSAIIPIIILLNLHLKNQLPQSILNIYLSTFFICALGWELWFTYGLYAGDPVDLRRSEVLNEFIPKNINWFLNSLADAGTISLGGILLTGKLLGSDRTVFNQWNIGAFLILLIWCISQNIFVEMFLYYDQLAVGKDLSWAPLAPSGPWMNPVLFQYGDRTITLHGQVPWLLMTPILYKVTMHFQNDEIK
;
A
#
# COMPACT_ATOMS: atom_id res chain seq x y z
N MET A 1 -11.98 -22.39 -7.49
CA MET A 1 -11.69 -21.28 -6.56
C MET A 1 -11.73 -21.79 -5.14
N THR A 2 -10.61 -21.68 -4.43
CA THR A 2 -10.51 -22.01 -3.00
C THR A 2 -11.00 -20.85 -2.12
N PHE A 3 -11.20 -21.10 -0.82
CA PHE A 3 -11.53 -20.04 0.13
C PHE A 3 -10.44 -18.96 0.22
N GLU A 4 -9.18 -19.36 0.12
CA GLU A 4 -8.02 -18.46 0.14
C GLU A 4 -8.02 -17.54 -1.08
N GLU A 5 -8.25 -18.10 -2.28
CA GLU A 5 -8.36 -17.33 -3.51
C GLU A 5 -9.52 -16.33 -3.45
N LEU A 6 -10.70 -16.76 -2.97
CA LEU A 6 -11.85 -15.88 -2.81
C LEU A 6 -11.57 -14.74 -1.82
N ARG A 7 -10.92 -15.04 -0.68
CA ARG A 7 -10.51 -14.04 0.32
C ARG A 7 -9.62 -12.97 -0.33
N VAL A 8 -8.61 -13.40 -1.09
CA VAL A 8 -7.70 -12.47 -1.78
C VAL A 8 -8.46 -11.54 -2.72
N VAL A 9 -9.35 -12.09 -3.55
CA VAL A 9 -10.19 -11.30 -4.47
C VAL A 9 -11.02 -10.28 -3.69
N LEU A 10 -11.76 -10.72 -2.67
CA LEU A 10 -12.63 -9.84 -1.90
C LEU A 10 -11.84 -8.73 -1.20
N VAL A 11 -10.71 -9.06 -0.59
CA VAL A 11 -9.90 -8.07 0.13
C VAL A 11 -9.34 -7.03 -0.85
N VAL A 12 -8.72 -7.43 -1.96
CA VAL A 12 -8.14 -6.49 -2.95
C VAL A 12 -9.19 -5.55 -3.52
N TYR A 13 -10.35 -6.08 -3.93
CA TYR A 13 -11.43 -5.24 -4.47
C TYR A 13 -12.03 -4.32 -3.42
N SER A 14 -12.31 -4.84 -2.21
CA SER A 14 -12.92 -4.02 -1.16
C SER A 14 -11.96 -2.92 -0.67
N SER A 15 -10.67 -3.21 -0.51
CA SER A 15 -9.66 -2.22 -0.10
C SER A 15 -9.43 -1.13 -1.14
N ALA A 16 -9.63 -1.43 -2.43
CA ALA A 16 -9.55 -0.43 -3.49
C ALA A 16 -10.85 0.40 -3.61
N ILE A 17 -12.01 -0.27 -3.58
CA ILE A 17 -13.31 0.35 -3.90
C ILE A 17 -13.89 1.14 -2.72
N ILE A 18 -13.79 0.65 -1.49
CA ILE A 18 -14.41 1.30 -0.32
C ILE A 18 -13.90 2.74 -0.13
N PRO A 19 -12.57 3.01 -0.15
CA PRO A 19 -12.07 4.38 -0.06
C PRO A 19 -12.61 5.29 -1.17
N ILE A 20 -12.71 4.78 -2.41
CA ILE A 20 -13.26 5.54 -3.54
C ILE A 20 -14.72 5.90 -3.29
N ILE A 21 -15.55 4.96 -2.84
CA ILE A 21 -16.96 5.22 -2.51
C ILE A 21 -17.06 6.29 -1.42
N ILE A 22 -16.22 6.22 -0.38
CA ILE A 22 -16.18 7.22 0.69
C ILE A 22 -15.80 8.60 0.13
N LEU A 23 -14.73 8.68 -0.67
CA LEU A 23 -14.28 9.93 -1.28
C LEU A 23 -15.34 10.54 -2.20
N LEU A 24 -15.99 9.73 -3.03
CA LEU A 24 -17.10 10.16 -3.88
C LEU A 24 -18.28 10.66 -3.05
N ASN A 25 -18.65 9.97 -1.97
CA ASN A 25 -19.73 10.41 -1.09
C ASN A 25 -19.42 11.77 -0.44
N LEU A 26 -18.18 11.97 0.03
CA LEU A 26 -17.73 13.25 0.58
C LEU A 26 -17.72 14.35 -0.49
N HIS A 27 -17.28 14.03 -1.71
CA HIS A 27 -17.27 14.99 -2.83
C HIS A 27 -18.69 15.43 -3.19
N LEU A 28 -19.63 14.49 -3.33
CA LEU A 28 -21.04 14.80 -3.64
C LEU A 28 -21.73 15.65 -2.56
N LYS A 29 -21.24 15.58 -1.32
CA LYS A 29 -21.71 16.40 -0.19
C LYS A 29 -20.96 17.73 -0.04
N ASN A 30 -20.00 18.04 -0.92
CA ASN A 30 -19.08 19.17 -0.79
C ASN A 30 -18.29 19.18 0.53
N GLN A 31 -17.98 17.98 1.05
CA GLN A 31 -17.28 17.77 2.32
C GLN A 31 -15.86 17.21 2.13
N LEU A 32 -15.43 16.96 0.90
CA LEU A 32 -14.10 16.45 0.60
C LEU A 32 -13.08 17.61 0.58
N PRO A 33 -12.15 17.68 1.55
CA PRO A 33 -11.10 18.70 1.51
C PRO A 33 -10.18 18.47 0.31
N GLN A 34 -9.78 19.54 -0.39
CA GLN A 34 -8.94 19.43 -1.58
C GLN A 34 -7.59 18.79 -1.24
N SER A 35 -7.07 19.04 -0.04
CA SER A 35 -5.84 18.43 0.44
C SER A 35 -5.94 16.89 0.52
N ILE A 36 -7.09 16.33 0.92
CA ILE A 36 -7.29 14.86 0.97
C ILE A 36 -7.26 14.28 -0.44
N LEU A 37 -7.92 14.95 -1.40
CA LEU A 37 -7.91 14.51 -2.79
C LEU A 37 -6.50 14.54 -3.37
N ASN A 38 -5.74 15.62 -3.11
CA ASN A 38 -4.36 15.74 -3.58
C ASN A 38 -3.45 14.67 -2.95
N ILE A 39 -3.56 14.42 -1.63
CA ILE A 39 -2.82 13.35 -0.95
C ILE A 39 -3.16 11.99 -1.58
N TYR A 40 -4.44 11.70 -1.79
CA TYR A 40 -4.87 10.44 -2.40
C TYR A 40 -4.29 10.25 -3.81
N LEU A 41 -4.39 11.28 -4.67
CA LEU A 41 -3.86 11.20 -6.04
C LEU A 41 -2.33 11.08 -6.04
N SER A 42 -1.62 11.88 -5.25
CA SER A 42 -0.16 11.80 -5.16
C SER A 42 0.31 10.44 -4.64
N THR A 43 -0.32 9.91 -3.59
CA THR A 43 0.03 8.59 -3.05
C THR A 43 -0.27 7.48 -4.05
N PHE A 44 -1.40 7.53 -4.76
CA PHE A 44 -1.69 6.59 -5.85
C PHE A 44 -0.56 6.53 -6.89
N PHE A 45 -0.10 7.69 -7.39
CA PHE A 45 0.99 7.71 -8.37
C PHE A 45 2.32 7.25 -7.78
N ILE A 46 2.61 7.59 -6.53
CA ILE A 46 3.84 7.15 -5.86
C ILE A 46 3.85 5.63 -5.69
N CYS A 47 2.75 5.00 -5.26
CA CYS A 47 2.66 3.55 -5.13
C CYS A 47 2.73 2.86 -6.51
N ALA A 48 1.95 3.37 -7.48
CA ALA A 48 1.91 2.86 -8.85
C ALA A 48 3.30 2.80 -9.49
N LEU A 49 4.01 3.94 -9.48
CA LEU A 49 5.32 4.08 -10.12
C LEU A 49 6.46 3.58 -9.22
N GLY A 50 6.26 3.59 -7.90
CA GLY A 50 7.26 3.25 -6.91
C GLY A 50 7.47 1.76 -6.74
N TRP A 51 6.40 0.95 -6.84
CA TRP A 51 6.52 -0.52 -6.77
C TRP A 51 5.42 -1.30 -7.50
N GLU A 52 4.18 -0.84 -7.55
CA GLU A 52 3.07 -1.70 -8.02
C GLU A 52 3.20 -2.13 -9.49
N LEU A 53 3.60 -1.23 -10.39
CA LEU A 53 3.87 -1.58 -11.78
C LEU A 53 5.06 -2.55 -11.89
N TRP A 54 6.11 -2.33 -11.12
CA TRP A 54 7.32 -3.16 -11.14
C TRP A 54 7.02 -4.58 -10.67
N PHE A 55 6.36 -4.71 -9.51
CA PHE A 55 5.96 -5.99 -8.93
C PHE A 55 4.92 -6.71 -9.79
N THR A 56 3.99 -5.97 -10.40
CA THR A 56 2.95 -6.56 -11.25
C THR A 56 3.53 -7.09 -12.56
N TYR A 57 4.40 -6.32 -13.22
CA TYR A 57 4.92 -6.66 -14.54
C TYR A 57 6.26 -7.40 -14.52
N GLY A 58 6.93 -7.52 -13.38
CA GLY A 58 8.25 -8.15 -13.34
C GLY A 58 9.30 -7.34 -14.12
N LEU A 59 9.22 -6.00 -14.08
CA LEU A 59 9.92 -5.14 -15.03
C LEU A 59 11.45 -5.26 -14.96
N TYR A 60 12.00 -5.57 -13.79
CA TYR A 60 13.43 -5.75 -13.63
C TYR A 60 13.79 -6.78 -12.56
N ALA A 61 14.47 -7.84 -12.98
CA ALA A 61 15.02 -8.88 -12.12
C ALA A 61 13.98 -9.55 -11.20
N GLY A 62 12.73 -9.71 -11.61
CA GLY A 62 11.75 -10.51 -10.87
C GLY A 62 10.62 -11.01 -11.74
N ASP A 63 9.78 -11.87 -11.18
CA ASP A 63 8.70 -12.51 -11.91
C ASP A 63 7.43 -11.65 -11.93
N PRO A 64 6.75 -11.58 -13.07
CA PRO A 64 5.47 -10.90 -13.14
C PRO A 64 4.40 -11.64 -12.32
N VAL A 65 3.40 -10.89 -11.85
CA VAL A 65 2.39 -11.40 -10.92
C VAL A 65 1.60 -12.59 -11.46
N ASP A 66 1.43 -12.67 -12.78
CA ASP A 66 0.71 -13.77 -13.43
C ASP A 66 1.45 -15.09 -13.38
N LEU A 67 2.78 -15.05 -13.32
CA LEU A 67 3.56 -16.23 -13.04
C LEU A 67 3.59 -16.54 -11.55
N ARG A 68 3.41 -15.56 -10.65
CA ARG A 68 3.57 -15.77 -9.20
C ARG A 68 2.37 -16.45 -8.51
N ARG A 69 1.16 -16.31 -9.07
CA ARG A 69 -0.11 -16.79 -8.48
C ARG A 69 -0.85 -17.83 -9.32
N SER A 70 -1.95 -18.37 -8.78
CA SER A 70 -2.80 -19.35 -9.47
C SER A 70 -3.53 -18.79 -10.70
N GLU A 71 -3.92 -19.67 -11.62
CA GLU A 71 -4.71 -19.31 -12.81
C GLU A 71 -6.05 -18.67 -12.44
N VAL A 72 -6.71 -19.15 -11.38
CA VAL A 72 -7.97 -18.58 -10.89
C VAL A 72 -7.77 -17.13 -10.45
N LEU A 73 -6.71 -16.81 -9.69
CA LEU A 73 -6.42 -15.43 -9.30
C LEU A 73 -6.07 -14.55 -10.51
N ASN A 74 -5.46 -15.11 -11.55
CA ASN A 74 -5.21 -14.42 -12.81
C ASN A 74 -6.48 -14.06 -13.58
N GLU A 75 -7.50 -14.93 -13.53
CA GLU A 75 -8.80 -14.67 -14.14
C GLU A 75 -9.57 -13.56 -13.40
N PHE A 76 -9.59 -13.60 -12.07
CA PHE A 76 -10.37 -12.65 -11.26
C PHE A 76 -9.68 -11.31 -11.02
N ILE A 77 -8.34 -11.26 -11.00
CA ILE A 77 -7.58 -10.02 -10.82
C ILE A 77 -6.54 -9.92 -11.94
N PRO A 78 -6.92 -9.73 -13.21
CA PRO A 78 -5.97 -9.72 -14.32
C PRO A 78 -4.77 -8.80 -14.08
N LYS A 79 -3.60 -9.18 -14.56
CA LYS A 79 -2.34 -8.42 -14.40
C LYS A 79 -2.48 -6.92 -14.70
N ASN A 80 -3.20 -6.58 -15.78
CA ASN A 80 -3.44 -5.20 -16.20
C ASN A 80 -4.35 -4.39 -15.26
N ILE A 81 -5.05 -5.06 -14.35
CA ILE A 81 -5.91 -4.47 -13.32
C ILE A 81 -5.22 -4.54 -11.94
N ASN A 82 -4.37 -5.53 -11.71
CA ASN A 82 -3.71 -5.78 -10.42
C ASN A 82 -2.96 -4.56 -9.88
N TRP A 83 -2.06 -3.97 -10.67
CA TRP A 83 -1.28 -2.80 -10.24
C TRP A 83 -2.19 -1.63 -9.87
N PHE A 84 -3.29 -1.46 -10.60
CA PHE A 84 -4.24 -0.38 -10.42
C PHE A 84 -5.02 -0.55 -9.12
N LEU A 85 -5.58 -1.74 -8.88
CA LEU A 85 -6.32 -2.03 -7.64
C LEU A 85 -5.44 -1.92 -6.40
N ASN A 86 -4.23 -2.48 -6.42
CA ASN A 86 -3.31 -2.36 -5.28
C ASN A 86 -2.88 -0.91 -5.06
N SER A 87 -2.58 -0.14 -6.11
CA SER A 87 -2.26 1.29 -5.97
C SER A 87 -3.42 2.11 -5.36
N LEU A 88 -4.67 1.79 -5.72
CA LEU A 88 -5.86 2.42 -5.12
C LEU A 88 -6.02 2.03 -3.65
N ALA A 89 -5.79 0.75 -3.32
CA ALA A 89 -5.83 0.28 -1.94
C ALA A 89 -4.74 0.93 -1.07
N ASP A 90 -3.53 1.07 -1.61
CA ASP A 90 -2.40 1.71 -0.94
C ASP A 90 -2.64 3.20 -0.68
N ALA A 91 -3.20 3.91 -1.66
CA ALA A 91 -3.55 5.32 -1.51
C ALA A 91 -4.73 5.52 -0.53
N GLY A 92 -5.77 4.70 -0.66
CA GLY A 92 -7.00 4.85 0.12
C GLY A 92 -6.90 4.20 1.50
N THR A 93 -6.93 2.87 1.52
CA THR A 93 -7.03 2.10 2.76
C THR A 93 -5.78 2.27 3.62
N ILE A 94 -4.58 2.24 3.00
CA ILE A 94 -3.34 2.31 3.78
C ILE A 94 -2.96 3.74 4.10
N SER A 95 -2.82 4.60 3.08
CA SER A 95 -2.28 5.95 3.28
C SER A 95 -3.28 6.86 3.98
N LEU A 96 -4.49 7.05 3.44
CA LEU A 96 -5.51 7.87 4.12
C LEU A 96 -5.96 7.23 5.44
N GLY A 97 -6.10 5.90 5.49
CA GLY A 97 -6.42 5.18 6.73
C GLY A 97 -5.39 5.40 7.83
N GLY A 98 -4.09 5.35 7.49
CA GLY A 98 -2.99 5.60 8.41
C GLY A 98 -2.94 7.03 8.92
N ILE A 99 -3.17 8.01 8.04
CA ILE A 99 -3.27 9.43 8.41
C ILE A 99 -4.43 9.62 9.41
N LEU A 100 -5.61 9.06 9.11
CA LEU A 100 -6.79 9.18 9.96
C LEU A 100 -6.57 8.50 11.32
N LEU A 101 -5.99 7.30 11.33
CA LEU A 101 -5.67 6.57 12.56
C LEU A 101 -4.69 7.36 13.43
N THR A 102 -3.61 7.87 12.83
CA THR A 102 -2.60 8.68 13.52
C THR A 102 -3.22 9.91 14.17
N GLY A 103 -4.07 10.62 13.42
CA GLY A 103 -4.77 11.80 13.92
C GLY A 103 -5.70 11.51 15.10
N LYS A 104 -6.45 10.40 15.02
CA LYS A 104 -7.32 9.95 16.11
C LYS A 104 -6.55 9.53 17.35
N LEU A 105 -5.45 8.80 17.20
CA LEU A 105 -4.63 8.34 18.33
C LEU A 105 -3.95 9.49 19.07
N LEU A 106 -3.63 10.58 18.38
CA LEU A 106 -3.01 11.77 18.97
C LEU A 106 -4.01 12.87 19.34
N GLY A 107 -5.32 12.62 19.22
CA GLY A 107 -6.39 13.55 19.61
C GLY A 107 -6.33 14.92 18.92
N SER A 108 -5.66 15.00 17.77
CA SER A 108 -5.33 16.25 17.08
C SER A 108 -5.93 16.33 15.67
N ASP A 109 -6.78 15.36 15.31
CA ASP A 109 -7.24 15.13 13.94
C ASP A 109 -6.06 15.22 12.96
N ARG A 110 -6.17 16.06 11.93
CA ARG A 110 -5.13 16.24 10.92
C ARG A 110 -4.03 17.21 11.33
N THR A 111 -4.27 18.08 12.32
CA THR A 111 -3.36 19.18 12.69
C THR A 111 -1.98 18.72 13.16
N VAL A 112 -1.87 17.46 13.58
CA VAL A 112 -0.59 16.85 13.97
C VAL A 112 0.43 16.82 12.83
N PHE A 113 -0.02 16.85 11.57
CA PHE A 113 0.85 16.87 10.40
C PHE A 113 1.21 18.28 9.91
N ASN A 114 0.75 19.35 10.57
CA ASN A 114 1.12 20.73 10.21
C ASN A 114 2.63 21.00 10.42
N GLN A 115 3.25 20.25 11.34
CA GLN A 115 4.67 20.30 11.62
C GLN A 115 5.24 18.89 11.83
N TRP A 116 6.55 18.76 11.82
CA TRP A 116 7.20 17.49 12.11
C TRP A 116 6.95 17.08 13.57
N ASN A 117 6.35 15.90 13.76
CA ASN A 117 6.10 15.30 15.05
C ASN A 117 6.59 13.85 15.03
N ILE A 118 7.56 13.53 15.87
CA ILE A 118 8.17 12.19 15.91
C ILE A 118 7.16 11.11 16.33
N GLY A 119 6.23 11.42 17.23
CA GLY A 119 5.20 10.49 17.67
C GLY A 119 4.23 10.14 16.56
N ALA A 120 3.76 11.14 15.80
CA ALA A 120 2.90 10.93 14.63
C ALA A 120 3.62 10.13 13.54
N PHE A 121 4.89 10.45 13.27
CA PHE A 121 5.71 9.69 12.34
C PHE A 121 5.85 8.22 12.76
N LEU A 122 6.13 7.94 14.04
CA LEU A 122 6.28 6.58 14.55
C LEU A 122 4.98 5.79 14.48
N ILE A 123 3.83 6.40 14.79
CA ILE A 123 2.52 5.74 14.66
C ILE A 123 2.26 5.40 13.19
N LEU A 124 2.50 6.34 12.28
CA LEU A 124 2.31 6.11 10.85
C LEU A 124 3.25 5.02 10.32
N LEU A 125 4.51 4.99 10.78
CA LEU A 125 5.48 3.96 10.44
C LEU A 125 5.02 2.58 10.91
N ILE A 126 4.59 2.48 12.17
CA ILE A 126 4.07 1.22 12.74
C ILE A 126 2.86 0.75 11.94
N TRP A 127 1.96 1.67 11.57
CA TRP A 127 0.81 1.34 10.72
C TRP A 127 1.24 0.78 9.36
N CYS A 128 2.07 1.51 8.60
CA CYS A 128 2.52 1.09 7.27
C CYS A 128 3.32 -0.23 7.29
N ILE A 129 4.14 -0.47 8.30
CA ILE A 129 4.85 -1.76 8.39
C ILE A 129 3.87 -2.88 8.80
N SER A 130 2.99 -2.64 9.79
CA SER A 130 2.06 -3.67 10.29
C SER A 130 1.03 -4.09 9.25
N GLN A 131 0.49 -3.14 8.48
CA GLN A 131 -0.42 -3.45 7.38
C GLN A 131 0.29 -4.30 6.32
N ASN A 132 1.54 -3.98 6.00
CA ASN A 132 2.26 -4.70 4.96
C ASN A 132 2.62 -6.12 5.41
N ILE A 133 2.99 -6.29 6.68
CA ILE A 133 3.12 -7.61 7.31
C ILE A 133 1.81 -8.40 7.20
N PHE A 134 0.66 -7.76 7.46
CA PHE A 134 -0.64 -8.42 7.30
C PHE A 134 -0.90 -8.84 5.85
N VAL A 135 -0.63 -7.96 4.87
CA VAL A 135 -0.76 -8.27 3.44
C VAL A 135 0.16 -9.43 3.05
N GLU A 136 1.44 -9.40 3.44
CA GLU A 136 2.41 -10.45 3.10
C GLU A 136 1.99 -11.79 3.70
N MET A 137 1.59 -11.79 4.97
CA MET A 137 1.22 -13.00 5.69
C MET A 137 -0.11 -13.60 5.23
N PHE A 138 -1.11 -12.81 4.86
CA PHE A 138 -2.48 -13.30 4.64
C PHE A 138 -2.99 -13.18 3.19
N LEU A 139 -2.31 -12.40 2.34
CA LEU A 139 -2.69 -12.21 0.94
C LEU A 139 -1.59 -12.68 -0.01
N TYR A 140 -0.32 -12.35 0.25
CA TYR A 140 0.77 -12.68 -0.67
C TYR A 140 1.36 -14.07 -0.48
N TYR A 141 1.23 -14.70 0.69
CA TYR A 141 1.55 -16.12 0.83
C TYR A 141 0.86 -16.97 -0.25
N ASP A 142 -0.42 -16.68 -0.53
CA ASP A 142 -1.20 -17.38 -1.56
C ASP A 142 -0.83 -16.94 -3.01
N GLN A 143 -0.05 -15.87 -3.16
CA GLN A 143 0.37 -15.30 -4.44
C GLN A 143 1.87 -15.43 -4.73
N LEU A 144 2.67 -15.94 -3.81
CA LEU A 144 4.11 -16.12 -3.95
C LEU A 144 4.39 -17.61 -4.00
N ALA A 145 4.41 -18.18 -5.20
CA ALA A 145 4.95 -19.52 -5.36
C ALA A 145 6.40 -19.56 -4.86
N VAL A 146 6.75 -20.64 -4.14
CA VAL A 146 8.11 -20.87 -3.65
C VAL A 146 9.11 -20.71 -4.80
N GLY A 147 10.08 -19.82 -4.62
CA GLY A 147 11.16 -19.56 -5.60
C GLY A 147 10.85 -18.54 -6.69
N LYS A 148 9.79 -17.72 -6.54
CA LYS A 148 9.52 -16.59 -7.46
C LYS A 148 9.78 -15.24 -6.81
N ASP A 149 10.61 -14.45 -7.45
CA ASP A 149 11.16 -13.22 -6.88
C ASP A 149 10.30 -12.00 -7.21
N LEU A 150 10.18 -11.08 -6.24
CA LEU A 150 9.63 -9.75 -6.48
C LEU A 150 10.62 -8.92 -7.31
N SER A 151 10.10 -8.25 -8.33
CA SER A 151 10.88 -7.32 -9.16
C SER A 151 11.54 -6.25 -8.31
N TRP A 152 12.73 -5.80 -8.71
CA TRP A 152 13.26 -4.53 -8.24
C TRP A 152 12.28 -3.38 -8.56
N ALA A 153 12.24 -2.38 -7.69
CA ALA A 153 11.46 -1.17 -7.91
C ALA A 153 12.13 0.07 -7.27
N PRO A 154 11.76 1.31 -7.69
CA PRO A 154 12.31 2.54 -7.11
C PRO A 154 12.18 2.64 -5.59
N LEU A 155 11.07 2.17 -5.02
CA LEU A 155 10.86 2.11 -3.56
C LEU A 155 11.17 0.73 -2.96
N ALA A 156 11.71 -0.19 -3.74
CA ALA A 156 12.31 -1.44 -3.28
C ALA A 156 13.72 -1.62 -3.87
N PRO A 157 14.65 -0.68 -3.60
CA PRO A 157 15.92 -0.59 -4.32
C PRO A 157 16.88 -1.75 -4.04
N SER A 158 16.68 -2.48 -2.94
CA SER A 158 17.45 -3.69 -2.61
C SER A 158 17.31 -4.78 -3.67
N GLY A 159 16.18 -4.78 -4.41
CA GLY A 159 15.85 -5.82 -5.37
C GLY A 159 15.85 -7.22 -4.74
N PRO A 160 15.73 -8.27 -5.55
CA PRO A 160 15.82 -9.65 -5.05
C PRO A 160 17.21 -10.00 -4.49
N TRP A 161 18.25 -9.23 -4.84
CA TRP A 161 19.63 -9.51 -4.43
C TRP A 161 19.86 -9.41 -2.93
N MET A 162 19.17 -8.49 -2.23
CA MET A 162 19.23 -8.37 -0.78
C MET A 162 17.84 -8.55 -0.18
N ASN A 163 17.39 -9.80 -0.14
CA ASN A 163 16.06 -10.14 0.38
C ASN A 163 16.12 -11.18 1.52
N PRO A 164 16.77 -10.89 2.67
CA PRO A 164 16.74 -11.80 3.80
C PRO A 164 15.31 -11.96 4.34
N VAL A 165 15.01 -13.17 4.82
CA VAL A 165 13.80 -13.43 5.61
C VAL A 165 13.98 -12.75 6.97
N LEU A 166 13.08 -11.82 7.30
CA LEU A 166 13.05 -11.12 8.58
C LEU A 166 12.33 -11.93 9.65
N PHE A 167 11.29 -12.65 9.26
CA PHE A 167 10.48 -13.47 10.15
C PHE A 167 9.83 -14.61 9.38
N GLN A 168 9.66 -15.76 10.02
CA GLN A 168 9.00 -16.92 9.45
C GLN A 168 8.03 -17.53 10.46
N TYR A 169 6.83 -17.86 10.01
CA TYR A 169 5.83 -18.59 10.80
C TYR A 169 5.17 -19.66 9.94
N GLY A 170 5.50 -20.93 10.22
CA GLY A 170 5.17 -22.04 9.34
C GLY A 170 5.81 -21.84 7.96
N ASP A 171 4.99 -21.94 6.92
CA ASP A 171 5.42 -21.74 5.53
C ASP A 171 5.41 -20.27 5.09
N ARG A 172 4.97 -19.36 5.96
CA ARG A 172 4.86 -17.92 5.65
C ARG A 172 6.13 -17.19 6.03
N THR A 173 6.67 -16.42 5.10
CA THR A 173 7.87 -15.61 5.30
C THR A 173 7.57 -14.13 5.13
N ILE A 174 8.13 -13.31 6.00
CA ILE A 174 8.22 -11.86 5.86
C ILE A 174 9.63 -11.53 5.41
N THR A 175 9.75 -10.80 4.31
CA THR A 175 11.03 -10.56 3.67
C THR A 175 11.41 -9.08 3.71
N LEU A 176 12.71 -8.77 3.72
CA LEU A 176 13.15 -7.37 3.76
C LEU A 176 12.61 -6.59 2.56
N HIS A 177 12.73 -7.15 1.35
CA HIS A 177 12.27 -6.53 0.12
C HIS A 177 10.77 -6.20 0.20
N GLY A 178 9.95 -7.11 0.73
CA GLY A 178 8.53 -6.86 0.94
C GLY A 178 8.25 -5.63 1.80
N GLN A 179 9.09 -5.35 2.79
CA GLN A 179 8.90 -4.25 3.75
C GLN A 179 9.52 -2.91 3.31
N VAL A 180 10.54 -2.91 2.44
CA VAL A 180 11.25 -1.69 2.02
C VAL A 180 10.32 -0.62 1.41
N PRO A 181 9.35 -0.96 0.53
CA PRO A 181 8.39 0.02 -0.01
C PRO A 181 7.74 0.86 1.07
N TRP A 182 7.23 0.23 2.13
CA TRP A 182 6.52 0.92 3.20
C TRP A 182 7.46 1.65 4.16
N LEU A 183 8.67 1.13 4.36
CA LEU A 183 9.71 1.84 5.12
C LEU A 183 10.08 3.18 4.45
N LEU A 184 10.23 3.19 3.12
CA LEU A 184 10.54 4.39 2.35
C LEU A 184 9.30 5.27 2.09
N MET A 185 8.14 4.66 1.89
CA MET A 185 6.88 5.37 1.66
C MET A 185 6.44 6.15 2.89
N THR A 186 6.65 5.66 4.11
CA THR A 186 6.22 6.34 5.34
C THR A 186 6.71 7.81 5.43
N PRO A 187 8.03 8.11 5.34
CA PRO A 187 8.48 9.51 5.37
C PRO A 187 8.01 10.33 4.17
N ILE A 188 7.81 9.71 3.01
CA ILE A 188 7.23 10.36 1.82
C ILE A 188 5.78 10.76 2.10
N LEU A 189 4.96 9.82 2.59
CA LEU A 189 3.57 10.02 2.96
C LEU A 189 3.42 11.11 4.00
N TYR A 190 4.28 11.13 5.03
CA TYR A 190 4.27 12.17 6.05
C TYR A 190 4.51 13.56 5.42
N LYS A 191 5.53 13.69 4.56
CA LYS A 191 5.85 14.95 3.89
C LYS A 191 4.76 15.39 2.91
N VAL A 192 4.19 14.48 2.13
CA VAL A 192 3.07 14.74 1.22
C VAL A 192 1.87 15.26 2.00
N THR A 193 1.56 14.63 3.13
CA THR A 193 0.46 15.03 4.01
C THR A 193 0.68 16.43 4.58
N MET A 194 1.88 16.71 5.08
CA MET A 194 2.25 18.02 5.61
C MET A 194 2.19 19.12 4.53
N HIS A 195 2.68 18.83 3.33
CA HIS A 195 2.66 19.78 2.21
C HIS A 195 1.24 20.22 1.86
N PHE A 196 0.34 19.26 1.58
CA PHE A 196 -1.02 19.59 1.16
C PHE A 196 -1.90 20.11 2.29
N GLN A 197 -1.60 19.82 3.55
CA GLN A 197 -2.28 20.47 4.67
C GLN A 197 -1.89 21.94 4.79
N ASN A 198 -0.61 22.25 4.68
CA ASN A 198 -0.13 23.63 4.80
C ASN A 198 -0.62 24.53 3.65
N ASP A 199 -0.83 23.96 2.46
CA ASP A 199 -1.39 24.70 1.32
C ASP A 199 -2.90 24.94 1.44
N GLU A 200 -3.62 24.17 2.27
CA GLU A 200 -5.05 24.39 2.56
C GLU A 200 -5.28 25.45 3.66
N ILE A 201 -4.28 25.73 4.49
CA ILE A 201 -4.35 26.71 5.60
C ILE A 201 -3.99 28.13 5.12
N LYS A 202 -3.30 28.28 3.99
CA LYS A 202 -2.90 29.58 3.41
C LYS A 202 -4.02 30.22 2.61
#